data_AF-A0A6A6WXJ8-F1
#
_entry.id   AF-A0A6A6WXJ8-F1
#
_cell.length_a   1.000
_cell.length_b   1.000
_cell.length_c   1.000
_cell.angle_alpha   90.00
_cell.angle_beta   90.00
_cell.angle_gamma   90.00
#
_symmetry.space_group_name_H-M   'P 1'
#
loop_
_entity.id
_entity.type
_entity.pdbx_description
1 polymer ?
#
loop_
_entity_poly.entity_id
_entity_poly.type
_entity_poly.pdbx_seq_one_letter_code
_entity_poly.pdbx_strand_id
1 'polypeptide(L)'
;MPRFIPRGGRLLVFLGLSTTIGILIIYYIIFKQALPMRRAYHLEIAYLHALSVADRSDYVMSGLERSLGWKHNTRRVNRLIEDVPQLHYWSFHGSRRYDEWLGLNHDGTGWESCKGREYWIYLGGTAEDTSKKQRVEAKDEEPDHERDFSHRYKGNSCVDPPEMCDNYNAAFNSIASRWHGTGSDNVAHTNTTKALLRYVDCDITPLFCYSFWGLGIGPVILAHLKIGEDCEWSTGIGRCPVTWRIVALPMDKAPWTRQIKIALDEGGSVVVPAFPTPEEQMWSLMTQSGAEEALELDEYNVIVVETVEDTLQPTYSTFLGLHNWGSFRAVVDNPYGAPEWPKELLVKCYFERWLDLALQWWDGQPVVVYPRSCEGVEEEREQNRRMQDALLQATMDAGF
;
A
#
# COMPACT_ATOMS: atom_id res chain seq x y z
N MET A 1 -0.35 -64.56 -6.41
CA MET A 1 0.76 -64.47 -5.43
C MET A 1 1.04 -63.00 -5.13
N PRO A 2 0.71 -62.49 -3.93
CA PRO A 2 1.06 -61.12 -3.56
C PRO A 2 2.55 -61.03 -3.24
N ARG A 3 3.30 -60.20 -3.98
CA ARG A 3 4.71 -59.92 -3.71
C ARG A 3 4.80 -59.10 -2.41
N PHE A 4 5.30 -59.73 -1.35
CA PHE A 4 5.67 -59.05 -0.11
C PHE A 4 6.83 -58.09 -0.39
N ILE A 5 6.53 -56.79 -0.49
CA ILE A 5 7.56 -55.76 -0.48
C ILE A 5 8.24 -55.81 0.90
N PRO A 6 9.58 -55.98 0.98
CA PRO A 6 10.28 -56.07 2.26
C PRO A 6 10.04 -54.81 3.09
N ARG A 7 9.73 -54.97 4.39
CA ARG A 7 9.37 -53.89 5.31
C ARG A 7 10.38 -52.72 5.33
N GLY A 8 11.66 -52.99 5.06
CA GLY A 8 12.70 -51.95 4.97
C GLY A 8 12.57 -51.02 3.75
N GLY A 9 12.00 -51.49 2.64
CA GLY A 9 11.81 -50.66 1.44
C GLY A 9 10.75 -49.58 1.63
N ARG A 10 9.73 -49.83 2.46
CA ARG A 10 8.69 -48.83 2.75
C ARG A 10 9.23 -47.67 3.58
N LEU A 11 10.05 -47.95 4.61
CA LEU A 11 10.64 -46.92 5.45
C LEU A 11 11.55 -45.96 4.66
N LEU A 12 12.38 -46.50 3.76
CA LEU A 12 13.25 -45.68 2.90
C LEU A 12 12.46 -44.78 1.94
N VAL A 13 11.34 -45.29 1.39
CA VAL A 13 10.45 -44.48 0.54
C VAL A 13 9.77 -43.38 1.35
N PHE A 14 9.28 -43.67 2.56
CA PHE A 14 8.68 -42.66 3.42
C PHE A 14 9.69 -41.59 3.85
N LEU A 15 10.90 -41.99 4.24
CA LEU A 15 11.97 -41.05 4.57
C LEU A 15 12.33 -40.17 3.37
N GLY A 16 12.53 -40.76 2.19
CA GLY A 16 12.79 -40.02 0.95
C GLY A 16 11.68 -39.05 0.56
N LEU A 17 10.42 -39.45 0.71
CA LEU A 17 9.28 -38.57 0.46
C LEU A 17 9.23 -37.42 1.46
N SER A 18 9.42 -37.71 2.75
CA SER A 18 9.38 -36.71 3.82
C SER A 18 10.49 -35.67 3.68
N THR A 19 11.71 -36.08 3.31
CA THR A 19 12.83 -35.17 3.06
C THR A 19 12.59 -34.32 1.82
N THR A 20 12.04 -34.91 0.74
CA THR A 20 11.70 -34.17 -0.48
C THR A 20 10.64 -33.11 -0.20
N ILE A 21 9.59 -33.46 0.55
CA ILE A 21 8.55 -32.52 0.97
C ILE A 21 9.15 -31.42 1.85
N GLY A 22 10.00 -31.76 2.82
CA GLY A 22 10.67 -30.78 3.69
C GLY A 22 11.53 -29.79 2.89
N ILE A 23 12.29 -30.27 1.89
CA ILE A 23 13.08 -29.41 1.01
C ILE A 23 12.19 -28.48 0.19
N LEU A 24 11.08 -28.97 -0.35
CA LEU A 24 10.13 -28.15 -1.12
C LEU A 24 9.48 -27.07 -0.25
N ILE A 25 9.14 -27.38 1.00
CA ILE A 25 8.60 -26.41 1.97
C ILE A 25 9.65 -25.35 2.28
N ILE A 26 10.88 -25.74 2.61
CA ILE A 26 11.97 -24.78 2.88
C ILE A 26 12.24 -23.91 1.65
N TYR A 27 12.29 -24.50 0.46
CA TYR A 27 12.46 -23.76 -0.79
C TYR A 27 11.33 -22.74 -0.99
N TYR A 28 10.08 -23.15 -0.78
CA TYR A 28 8.94 -22.25 -0.88
C TYR A 28 9.03 -21.10 0.13
N ILE A 29 9.30 -21.38 1.41
CA ILE A 29 9.44 -20.35 2.46
C ILE A 29 10.57 -19.36 2.11
N ILE A 30 11.74 -19.85 1.70
CA ILE A 30 12.88 -18.97 1.42
C ILE A 30 12.64 -18.14 0.14
N PHE A 31 12.30 -18.80 -0.97
CA PHE A 31 12.30 -18.15 -2.29
C PHE A 31 10.97 -17.52 -2.68
N LYS A 32 9.85 -17.98 -2.12
CA LYS A 32 8.52 -17.40 -2.41
C LYS A 32 8.03 -16.46 -1.33
N GLN A 33 8.58 -16.50 -0.12
CA GLN A 33 8.12 -15.67 0.99
C GLN A 33 9.21 -14.73 1.53
N ALA A 34 10.29 -15.28 2.12
CA ALA A 34 11.29 -14.49 2.82
C ALA A 34 12.08 -13.54 1.89
N LEU A 35 12.56 -14.04 0.74
CA LEU A 35 13.32 -13.23 -0.21
C LEU A 35 12.49 -12.07 -0.81
N PRO A 36 11.26 -12.29 -1.33
CA PRO A 36 10.41 -11.19 -1.79
C PRO A 36 10.11 -10.16 -0.69
N MET A 37 9.78 -10.60 0.53
CA MET A 37 9.48 -9.71 1.66
C MET A 37 10.68 -8.83 2.00
N ARG A 38 11.88 -9.42 2.02
CA ARG A 38 13.12 -8.70 2.26
C ARG A 38 13.41 -7.66 1.17
N ARG A 39 13.30 -8.05 -0.11
CA ARG A 39 13.54 -7.13 -1.24
C ARG A 39 12.58 -5.95 -1.19
N ALA A 40 11.31 -6.23 -0.91
CA ALA A 40 10.29 -5.22 -0.73
C ALA A 40 10.62 -4.27 0.42
N TYR A 41 11.10 -4.79 1.55
CA TYR A 41 11.53 -3.97 2.69
C TYR A 41 12.61 -2.97 2.29
N HIS A 42 13.69 -3.45 1.66
CA HIS A 42 14.79 -2.56 1.28
C HIS A 42 14.38 -1.56 0.22
N LEU A 43 13.53 -1.96 -0.73
CA LEU A 43 12.99 -1.05 -1.74
C LEU A 43 12.21 0.10 -1.10
N GLU A 44 11.26 -0.22 -0.23
CA GLU A 44 10.40 0.77 0.42
C GLU A 44 11.19 1.66 1.39
N ILE A 45 12.10 1.10 2.19
CA ILE A 45 12.94 1.90 3.10
C ILE A 45 13.91 2.79 2.32
N ALA A 46 14.52 2.30 1.23
CA ALA A 46 15.38 3.12 0.38
C ALA A 46 14.59 4.27 -0.26
N TYR A 47 13.34 4.02 -0.65
CA TYR A 47 12.43 5.04 -1.15
C TYR A 47 12.09 6.08 -0.10
N LEU A 48 11.66 5.66 1.10
CA LEU A 48 11.33 6.55 2.21
C LEU A 48 12.52 7.40 2.63
N HIS A 49 13.71 6.82 2.69
CA HIS A 49 14.94 7.57 2.93
C HIS A 49 15.17 8.62 1.83
N ALA A 50 15.05 8.25 0.56
CA ALA A 50 15.24 9.18 -0.55
C ALA A 50 14.21 10.33 -0.54
N LEU A 51 12.94 10.05 -0.23
CA LEU A 51 11.91 11.07 -0.01
C LEU A 51 12.27 12.00 1.15
N SER A 52 12.67 11.45 2.31
CA SER A 52 13.01 12.28 3.48
C SER A 52 14.19 13.22 3.22
N VAL A 53 15.18 12.76 2.43
CA VAL A 53 16.32 13.57 2.02
C VAL A 53 15.88 14.63 1.02
N ALA A 54 15.01 14.29 0.06
CA ALA A 54 14.46 15.25 -0.89
C ALA A 54 13.67 16.36 -0.18
N ASP A 55 12.74 15.99 0.70
CA ASP A 55 11.90 16.93 1.45
C ASP A 55 12.75 17.88 2.34
N ARG A 56 13.76 17.32 3.02
CA ARG A 56 14.69 18.13 3.83
C ARG A 56 15.56 19.05 2.96
N SER A 57 16.01 18.56 1.81
CA SER A 57 16.78 19.36 0.87
C SER A 57 15.96 20.53 0.32
N ASP A 58 14.68 20.31 0.01
CA ASP A 58 13.76 21.34 -0.47
C ASP A 58 13.54 22.43 0.59
N TYR A 59 13.43 22.07 1.87
CA TYR A 59 13.33 23.04 2.96
C TYR A 59 14.56 23.95 3.04
N VAL A 60 15.76 23.38 2.95
CA VAL A 60 17.03 24.14 3.01
C VAL A 60 17.24 24.95 1.73
N MET A 61 16.98 24.33 0.58
CA MET A 61 17.21 24.91 -0.73
C MET A 61 16.19 25.99 -1.07
N SER A 62 14.92 25.87 -0.68
CA SER A 62 13.93 26.94 -0.89
C SER A 62 14.29 28.23 -0.11
N GLY A 63 14.94 28.09 1.05
CA GLY A 63 15.53 29.23 1.77
C GLY A 63 16.70 29.87 1.01
N LEU A 64 17.57 29.04 0.44
CA LEU A 64 18.72 29.48 -0.37
C LEU A 64 18.29 30.07 -1.71
N GLU A 65 17.32 29.48 -2.41
CA GLU A 65 16.76 29.94 -3.68
C GLU A 65 16.14 31.32 -3.56
N ARG A 66 15.37 31.57 -2.49
CA ARG A 66 14.85 32.91 -2.19
C ARG A 66 15.95 33.93 -1.91
N SER A 67 17.10 33.49 -1.39
CA SER A 67 18.20 34.38 -1.01
C SER A 67 19.25 34.60 -2.13
N LEU A 68 19.45 33.63 -3.02
CA LEU A 68 20.55 33.60 -3.99
C LEU A 68 20.08 33.46 -5.45
N GLY A 69 18.79 33.21 -5.71
CA GLY A 69 18.24 33.10 -7.07
C GLY A 69 18.76 31.90 -7.88
N TRP A 70 19.35 30.90 -7.22
CA TRP A 70 19.94 29.73 -7.87
C TRP A 70 18.91 28.63 -8.12
N LYS A 71 18.43 28.45 -9.36
CA LYS A 71 17.61 27.28 -9.70
C LYS A 71 18.43 25.99 -9.63
N HIS A 72 18.14 25.13 -8.65
CA HIS A 72 18.83 23.84 -8.57
C HIS A 72 18.10 22.78 -9.41
N ASN A 73 18.72 22.32 -10.50
CA ASN A 73 18.24 21.15 -11.27
C ASN A 73 18.76 19.85 -10.62
N THR A 74 18.25 19.51 -9.43
CA THR A 74 18.43 18.15 -8.90
C THR A 74 17.32 17.25 -9.41
N ARG A 75 17.69 16.07 -9.91
CA ARG A 75 16.76 15.01 -10.30
C ARG A 75 15.98 14.56 -9.06
N ARG A 76 14.76 15.08 -8.90
CA ARG A 76 13.87 14.87 -7.74
C ARG A 76 13.28 13.46 -7.77
N VAL A 77 13.16 12.82 -6.60
CA VAL A 77 12.28 11.67 -6.44
C VAL A 77 10.87 12.22 -6.27
N ASN A 78 10.05 12.09 -7.30
CA ASN A 78 8.64 12.49 -7.24
C ASN A 78 7.79 11.32 -6.79
N ARG A 79 6.71 11.63 -6.06
CA ARG A 79 5.65 10.68 -5.71
C ARG A 79 4.83 10.37 -6.96
N LEU A 80 4.19 9.19 -6.98
CA LEU A 80 3.28 8.82 -8.07
C LEU A 80 2.04 9.73 -8.09
N ILE A 81 1.51 10.01 -6.90
CA ILE A 81 0.41 10.95 -6.68
C ILE A 81 0.93 12.07 -5.78
N GLU A 82 0.70 13.31 -6.18
CA GLU A 82 1.06 14.49 -5.41
C GLU A 82 -0.06 14.82 -4.40
N ASP A 83 0.28 15.51 -3.31
CA ASP A 83 -0.65 16.01 -2.28
C ASP A 83 -1.47 14.98 -1.48
N VAL A 84 -1.40 13.70 -1.83
CA VAL A 84 -2.03 12.60 -1.08
C VAL A 84 -0.98 11.86 -0.26
N PRO A 85 -1.23 11.50 1.01
CA PRO A 85 -0.33 10.63 1.75
C PRO A 85 -0.30 9.21 1.17
N GLN A 86 0.91 8.71 0.89
CA GLN A 86 1.13 7.31 0.52
C GLN A 86 1.01 6.40 1.75
N LEU A 87 0.35 5.27 1.58
CA LEU A 87 0.32 4.19 2.55
C LEU A 87 1.54 3.32 2.37
N HIS A 88 2.26 3.14 3.49
CA HIS A 88 3.49 2.37 3.52
C HIS A 88 3.34 1.13 4.37
N TYR A 89 4.01 0.06 3.98
CA TYR A 89 3.99 -1.17 4.77
C TYR A 89 4.89 -1.05 6.01
N TRP A 90 6.05 -0.40 5.85
CA TRP A 90 6.99 -0.13 6.92
C TRP A 90 7.04 1.36 7.27
N SER A 91 7.34 1.65 8.54
CA SER A 91 7.64 3.00 9.02
C SER A 91 9.13 3.30 8.89
N PHE A 92 9.47 4.55 8.61
CA PHE A 92 10.82 5.08 8.60
C PHE A 92 10.82 6.47 9.23
N HIS A 93 11.61 6.67 10.30
CA HIS A 93 11.86 7.96 10.97
C HIS A 93 10.63 8.88 11.08
N GLY A 94 9.60 8.43 11.82
CA GLY A 94 8.39 9.21 12.06
C GLY A 94 7.33 9.15 10.96
N SER A 95 7.57 8.41 9.86
CA SER A 95 6.49 8.03 8.96
C SER A 95 5.58 7.00 9.61
N ARG A 96 4.27 7.11 9.37
CA ARG A 96 3.26 6.16 9.87
C ARG A 96 3.10 4.99 8.90
N ARG A 97 2.83 3.81 9.44
CA ARG A 97 2.45 2.62 8.67
C ARG A 97 1.02 2.73 8.16
N TYR A 98 0.64 1.88 7.21
CA TYR A 98 -0.70 1.89 6.62
C TYR A 98 -1.80 1.68 7.68
N ASP A 99 -1.59 0.78 8.65
CA ASP A 99 -2.52 0.48 9.72
C ASP A 99 -2.73 1.72 10.62
N GLU A 100 -1.66 2.45 10.92
CA GLU A 100 -1.74 3.71 11.68
C GLU A 100 -2.41 4.85 10.88
N TRP A 101 -2.18 4.93 9.57
CA TRP A 101 -2.84 5.91 8.70
C TRP A 101 -4.34 5.68 8.55
N LEU A 102 -4.72 4.41 8.47
CA LEU A 102 -6.11 3.97 8.30
C LEU A 102 -6.83 3.78 9.64
N GLY A 103 -6.11 3.76 10.76
CA GLY A 103 -6.69 3.54 12.08
C GLY A 103 -7.15 2.11 12.28
N LEU A 104 -6.30 1.14 11.92
CA LEU A 104 -6.58 -0.29 11.96
C LEU A 104 -5.76 -0.98 13.05
N ASN A 105 -6.38 -1.93 13.73
CA ASN A 105 -5.73 -2.93 14.55
C ASN A 105 -4.99 -3.94 13.66
N HIS A 106 -4.07 -4.71 14.26
CA HIS A 106 -3.31 -5.73 13.53
C HIS A 106 -4.17 -6.85 12.95
N ASP A 107 -5.37 -7.08 13.50
CA ASP A 107 -6.36 -8.04 12.97
C ASP A 107 -7.19 -7.48 11.80
N GLY A 108 -6.98 -6.21 11.43
CA GLY A 108 -7.71 -5.53 10.37
C GLY A 108 -9.02 -4.87 10.81
N THR A 109 -9.40 -4.96 12.09
CA THR A 109 -10.51 -4.18 12.67
C THR A 109 -10.11 -2.72 12.86
N GLY A 110 -11.07 -1.81 13.02
CA GLY A 110 -10.81 -0.39 13.21
C GLY A 110 -10.58 -0.02 14.67
N TRP A 111 -9.79 1.03 14.91
CA TRP A 111 -9.66 1.65 16.22
C TRP A 111 -10.93 2.42 16.60
N GLU A 112 -11.29 2.37 17.88
CA GLU A 112 -12.42 3.12 18.42
C GLU A 112 -12.33 4.63 18.14
N SER A 113 -11.13 5.23 18.28
CA SER A 113 -10.89 6.64 17.98
C SER A 113 -11.12 7.03 16.51
N CYS A 114 -11.25 6.02 15.64
CA CYS A 114 -11.42 6.15 14.20
C CYS A 114 -12.81 5.68 13.74
N LYS A 115 -13.76 5.45 14.65
CA LYS A 115 -15.13 5.06 14.30
C LYS A 115 -15.79 6.03 13.32
N GLY A 116 -16.49 5.49 12.33
CA GLY A 116 -17.15 6.26 11.27
C GLY A 116 -16.20 6.93 10.27
N ARG A 117 -14.88 6.70 10.34
CA ARG A 117 -13.94 7.21 9.32
C ARG A 117 -14.04 6.40 8.04
N GLU A 118 -13.90 7.13 6.93
CA GLU A 118 -13.98 6.61 5.56
C GLU A 118 -12.74 7.05 4.78
N TYR A 119 -12.26 6.16 3.90
CA TYR A 119 -11.07 6.40 3.09
C TYR A 119 -11.25 5.89 1.66
N TRP A 120 -10.90 6.73 0.69
CA TRP A 120 -10.67 6.32 -0.69
C TRP A 120 -9.18 6.10 -0.91
N ILE A 121 -8.81 4.87 -1.25
CA ILE A 121 -7.43 4.42 -1.40
C ILE A 121 -7.23 4.02 -2.87
N TYR A 122 -6.44 4.80 -3.60
CA TYR A 122 -6.05 4.43 -4.97
C TYR A 122 -4.78 3.57 -4.96
N LEU A 123 -4.84 2.38 -5.54
CA LEU A 123 -3.70 1.51 -5.77
C LEU A 123 -3.18 1.82 -7.17
N GLY A 124 -2.08 2.55 -7.24
CA GLY A 124 -1.41 2.93 -8.48
C GLY A 124 -0.14 2.10 -8.72
N GLY A 125 0.38 2.22 -9.92
CA GLY A 125 1.66 1.63 -10.32
C GLY A 125 2.09 2.20 -11.66
N THR A 126 3.34 1.95 -12.03
CA THR A 126 3.86 2.37 -13.33
C THR A 126 3.82 1.22 -14.34
N ALA A 127 3.60 1.56 -15.61
CA ALA A 127 3.65 0.60 -16.69
C ALA A 127 5.07 0.43 -17.25
N GLU A 128 5.32 -0.74 -17.86
CA GLU A 128 6.56 -0.97 -18.58
C GLU A 128 6.69 0.01 -19.75
N ASP A 129 7.82 0.70 -19.80
CA ASP A 129 8.10 1.67 -20.85
C ASP A 129 8.43 0.96 -22.17
N THR A 130 7.41 0.77 -23.01
CA THR A 130 7.56 0.21 -24.36
C THR A 130 8.27 1.18 -25.30
N SER A 131 8.21 2.48 -25.04
CA SER A 131 8.83 3.53 -25.86
C SER A 131 10.35 3.54 -25.73
N LYS A 132 10.91 3.23 -24.55
CA LYS A 132 12.36 3.08 -24.36
C LYS A 132 12.95 1.89 -25.12
N LYS A 133 12.18 0.82 -25.37
CA LYS A 133 12.63 -0.28 -26.25
C LYS A 133 12.70 0.15 -27.72
N GLN A 134 11.81 1.03 -28.17
CA GLN A 134 11.82 1.56 -29.55
C GLN A 134 12.80 2.73 -29.75
N ARG A 135 12.99 3.61 -28.75
CA ARG A 135 13.92 4.75 -28.81
C ARG A 135 15.40 4.36 -28.76
N VAL A 136 15.75 3.17 -28.29
CA VAL A 136 17.15 2.67 -28.42
C VAL A 136 17.51 2.38 -29.88
N GLU A 137 16.53 2.23 -30.78
CA GLU A 137 16.76 2.04 -32.22
C GLU A 137 16.67 3.35 -33.03
N ALA A 138 16.01 4.39 -32.51
CA ALA A 138 15.87 5.69 -33.16
C ALA A 138 16.71 6.75 -32.42
N LYS A 139 17.98 6.84 -32.80
CA LYS A 139 18.89 7.90 -32.36
C LYS A 139 18.45 9.27 -32.89
N ASP A 140 18.70 10.25 -32.03
CA ASP A 140 18.79 11.69 -32.30
C ASP A 140 17.49 12.40 -32.66
N GLU A 141 16.69 12.75 -31.65
CA GLU A 141 15.88 13.98 -31.65
C GLU A 141 15.51 14.40 -30.20
N GLU A 142 15.35 15.71 -30.02
CA GLU A 142 15.42 16.53 -28.79
C GLU A 142 14.70 16.03 -27.53
N PRO A 143 15.17 16.42 -26.32
CA PRO A 143 14.52 16.06 -25.06
C PRO A 143 13.26 16.91 -24.88
N ASP A 144 12.14 16.40 -25.38
CA ASP A 144 10.83 16.99 -25.12
C ASP A 144 10.49 16.86 -23.62
N HIS A 145 10.11 17.98 -23.02
CA HIS A 145 9.90 18.17 -21.58
C HIS A 145 8.55 17.64 -21.08
N GLU A 146 8.01 16.62 -21.72
CA GLU A 146 6.67 16.12 -21.44
C GLU A 146 6.69 14.97 -20.42
N ARG A 147 6.50 15.34 -19.14
CA ARG A 147 5.84 14.55 -18.07
C ARG A 147 6.27 13.10 -17.86
N ASP A 148 7.48 12.72 -18.28
CA ASP A 148 7.97 11.36 -18.04
C ASP A 148 8.14 11.19 -16.52
N PHE A 149 7.32 10.33 -15.90
CA PHE A 149 7.41 9.96 -14.49
C PHE A 149 8.85 9.50 -14.20
N SER A 150 9.69 10.42 -13.70
CA SER A 150 11.13 10.22 -13.54
C SER A 150 11.46 9.51 -12.23
N HIS A 151 10.63 8.56 -11.85
CA HIS A 151 10.75 7.85 -10.59
C HIS A 151 11.90 6.84 -10.66
N ARG A 152 12.94 7.04 -9.84
CA ARG A 152 14.13 6.15 -9.81
C ARG A 152 13.76 4.70 -9.48
N TYR A 153 12.63 4.48 -8.81
CA TYR A 153 12.16 3.19 -8.33
C TYR A 153 11.02 2.64 -9.20
N LYS A 154 11.02 2.93 -10.51
CA LYS A 154 10.05 2.42 -11.48
C LYS A 154 10.12 0.88 -11.55
N GLY A 155 9.14 0.21 -10.93
CA GLY A 155 9.07 -1.25 -10.81
C GLY A 155 8.31 -1.94 -11.95
N ASN A 156 7.57 -1.18 -12.76
CA ASN A 156 6.67 -1.68 -13.80
C ASN A 156 5.62 -2.67 -13.23
N SER A 157 5.01 -2.35 -12.10
CA SER A 157 3.98 -3.18 -11.45
C SER A 157 2.66 -3.23 -12.22
N CYS A 158 2.42 -2.26 -13.11
CA CYS A 158 1.21 -2.24 -13.92
C CYS A 158 1.31 -3.19 -15.10
N VAL A 159 0.51 -4.26 -15.04
CA VAL A 159 0.39 -5.30 -16.08
C VAL A 159 -0.52 -4.82 -17.22
N ASP A 160 -1.41 -3.87 -16.93
CA ASP A 160 -2.32 -3.27 -17.90
C ASP A 160 -1.59 -2.41 -18.94
N PRO A 161 -2.26 -2.07 -20.07
CA PRO A 161 -1.67 -1.21 -21.09
C PRO A 161 -1.15 0.10 -20.48
N PRO A 162 0.02 0.61 -20.92
CA PRO A 162 0.63 1.80 -20.30
C PRO A 162 -0.28 3.01 -20.20
N GLU A 163 -1.06 3.25 -21.26
CA GLU A 163 -2.03 4.34 -21.32
C GLU A 163 -3.07 4.25 -20.19
N MET A 164 -3.47 3.05 -19.77
CA MET A 164 -4.45 2.86 -18.71
C MET A 164 -3.87 3.31 -17.36
N CYS A 165 -2.68 2.83 -17.01
CA CYS A 165 -2.01 3.14 -15.76
C CYS A 165 -1.74 4.65 -15.66
N ASP A 166 -1.19 5.24 -16.73
CA ASP A 166 -0.84 6.66 -16.76
C ASP A 166 -2.10 7.54 -16.69
N ASN A 167 -3.17 7.17 -17.40
CA ASN A 167 -4.42 7.92 -17.38
C ASN A 167 -5.12 7.88 -16.00
N TYR A 168 -5.12 6.73 -15.32
CA TYR A 168 -5.73 6.62 -13.98
C TYR A 168 -4.87 7.25 -12.88
N ASN A 169 -3.54 7.17 -12.98
CA ASN A 169 -2.64 7.93 -12.11
C ASN A 169 -2.86 9.44 -12.26
N ALA A 170 -2.93 9.94 -13.50
CA ALA A 170 -3.21 11.34 -13.80
C ALA A 170 -4.61 11.78 -13.33
N ALA A 171 -5.61 10.93 -13.54
CA ALA A 171 -6.99 11.16 -13.06
C ALA A 171 -7.05 11.30 -11.54
N PHE A 172 -6.44 10.38 -10.79
CA PHE A 172 -6.43 10.45 -9.33
C PHE A 172 -5.68 11.68 -8.83
N ASN A 173 -4.57 12.07 -9.47
CA ASN A 173 -3.83 13.29 -9.13
C ASN A 173 -4.68 14.56 -9.37
N SER A 174 -5.39 14.61 -10.50
CA SER A 174 -6.36 15.68 -10.81
C SER A 174 -7.45 15.76 -9.73
N ILE A 175 -8.03 14.61 -9.35
CA ILE A 175 -9.04 14.50 -8.30
C ILE A 175 -8.49 14.95 -6.95
N ALA A 176 -7.31 14.50 -6.56
CA ALA A 176 -6.67 14.87 -5.30
C ALA A 176 -6.45 16.37 -5.19
N SER A 177 -5.93 17.00 -6.26
CA SER A 177 -5.74 18.45 -6.31
C SER A 177 -7.06 19.22 -6.15
N ARG A 178 -8.15 18.70 -6.73
CA ARG A 178 -9.50 19.26 -6.58
C ARG A 178 -10.07 19.00 -5.19
N TRP A 179 -9.78 17.84 -4.60
CA TRP A 179 -10.32 17.40 -3.32
C TRP A 179 -9.80 18.26 -2.18
N HIS A 180 -8.48 18.45 -2.11
CA HIS A 180 -7.83 19.19 -1.03
C HIS A 180 -7.85 20.72 -1.24
N GLY A 181 -8.16 21.19 -2.45
CA GLY A 181 -7.94 22.59 -2.82
C GLY A 181 -6.45 22.91 -2.86
N THR A 182 -6.09 24.11 -3.32
CA THR A 182 -4.69 24.58 -3.28
C THR A 182 -4.26 24.90 -1.84
N GLY A 183 -3.90 23.87 -1.06
CA GLY A 183 -3.36 24.01 0.29
C GLY A 183 -3.76 22.86 1.22
N SER A 184 -2.76 22.06 1.63
CA SER A 184 -2.86 20.80 2.39
C SER A 184 -3.64 20.84 3.71
N ASP A 185 -3.86 21.99 4.34
CA ASP A 185 -4.22 22.00 5.76
C ASP A 185 -5.56 22.72 6.01
N ASN A 186 -6.63 21.92 6.22
CA ASN A 186 -7.90 22.32 6.82
C ASN A 186 -8.97 22.98 5.93
N VAL A 187 -9.18 22.52 4.70
CA VAL A 187 -10.44 22.84 4.01
C VAL A 187 -11.54 21.96 4.60
N ALA A 188 -12.43 22.56 5.40
CA ALA A 188 -13.68 21.93 5.78
C ALA A 188 -14.47 21.64 4.50
N HIS A 189 -14.52 20.37 4.09
CA HIS A 189 -15.20 19.92 2.89
C HIS A 189 -16.72 20.05 3.06
N THR A 190 -17.27 21.23 2.79
CA THR A 190 -18.73 21.45 2.87
C THR A 190 -19.48 20.81 1.69
N ASN A 191 -18.78 20.48 0.59
CA ASN A 191 -19.38 20.07 -0.68
C ASN A 191 -18.91 18.70 -1.22
N THR A 192 -17.99 18.01 -0.54
CA THR A 192 -17.49 16.67 -0.93
C THR A 192 -17.71 15.66 0.19
N THR A 193 -17.60 14.36 -0.11
CA THR A 193 -17.81 13.29 0.88
C THR A 193 -16.80 13.41 2.03
N LYS A 194 -17.16 12.86 3.21
CA LYS A 194 -16.31 12.89 4.41
C LYS A 194 -15.05 12.03 4.30
N ALA A 195 -14.94 11.24 3.23
CA ALA A 195 -13.86 10.28 3.05
C ALA A 195 -12.51 10.98 2.79
N LEU A 196 -11.46 10.44 3.42
CA LEU A 196 -10.08 10.90 3.24
C LEU A 196 -9.42 10.20 2.06
N LEU A 197 -8.58 10.91 1.30
CA LEU A 197 -7.83 10.30 0.20
C LEU A 197 -6.51 9.70 0.67
N ARG A 198 -6.18 8.53 0.16
CA ARG A 198 -4.89 7.85 0.33
C ARG A 198 -4.50 7.19 -0.98
N TYR A 199 -3.22 6.86 -1.13
CA TYR A 199 -2.78 6.05 -2.26
C TYR A 199 -1.72 5.02 -1.85
N VAL A 200 -1.56 3.99 -2.68
CA VAL A 200 -0.50 2.99 -2.58
C VAL A 200 0.21 2.98 -3.93
N ASP A 201 1.54 3.05 -3.92
CA ASP A 201 2.34 2.77 -5.11
C ASP A 201 2.82 1.32 -5.05
N CYS A 202 2.24 0.45 -5.90
CA CYS A 202 2.60 -0.96 -5.96
C CYS A 202 4.04 -1.20 -6.44
N ASP A 203 4.71 -0.21 -7.05
CA ASP A 203 6.14 -0.31 -7.38
C ASP A 203 7.02 -0.20 -6.14
N ILE A 204 6.58 0.56 -5.13
CA ILE A 204 7.36 0.88 -3.93
C ILE A 204 6.96 0.00 -2.75
N THR A 205 5.66 -0.24 -2.61
CA THR A 205 5.05 -0.96 -1.50
C THR A 205 4.46 -2.29 -2.03
N PRO A 206 5.28 -3.16 -2.67
CA PRO A 206 4.77 -4.33 -3.36
C PRO A 206 4.13 -5.35 -2.41
N LEU A 207 4.47 -5.34 -1.12
CA LEU A 207 3.82 -6.23 -0.14
C LEU A 207 2.36 -5.89 0.11
N PHE A 208 1.98 -4.61 0.05
CA PHE A 208 0.58 -4.22 0.19
C PHE A 208 -0.25 -4.74 -1.00
N CYS A 209 0.34 -4.77 -2.20
CA CYS A 209 -0.30 -5.27 -3.41
C CYS A 209 -0.14 -6.80 -3.60
N TYR A 210 0.71 -7.46 -2.80
CA TYR A 210 0.98 -8.89 -2.93
C TYR A 210 -0.15 -9.77 -2.38
N SER A 211 -0.48 -10.84 -3.08
CA SER A 211 -1.61 -11.73 -2.75
C SER A 211 -1.49 -12.52 -1.46
N PHE A 212 -0.27 -12.75 -1.00
CA PHE A 212 -0.04 -13.48 0.24
C PHE A 212 0.08 -12.57 1.47
N TRP A 213 0.50 -11.31 1.29
CA TRP A 213 0.92 -10.42 2.39
C TRP A 213 0.06 -9.16 2.54
N GLY A 214 -0.71 -8.82 1.52
CA GLY A 214 -1.54 -7.63 1.48
C GLY A 214 -2.92 -7.94 0.92
N LEU A 215 -3.42 -7.04 0.09
CA LEU A 215 -4.75 -7.18 -0.48
C LEU A 215 -4.80 -8.16 -1.67
N GLY A 216 -3.66 -8.43 -2.31
CA GLY A 216 -3.61 -9.26 -3.51
C GLY A 216 -4.23 -8.63 -4.74
N ILE A 217 -4.09 -7.31 -4.82
CA ILE A 217 -4.75 -6.44 -5.77
C ILE A 217 -3.64 -5.75 -6.56
N GLY A 218 -3.72 -5.80 -7.89
CA GLY A 218 -2.81 -5.08 -8.78
C GLY A 218 -3.06 -3.56 -8.76
N PRO A 219 -2.21 -2.78 -9.42
CA PRO A 219 -2.45 -1.35 -9.62
C PRO A 219 -3.69 -1.10 -10.49
N VAL A 220 -4.10 0.17 -10.60
CA VAL A 220 -5.31 0.62 -11.31
C VAL A 220 -6.60 0.13 -10.63
N ILE A 221 -6.60 0.22 -9.29
CA ILE A 221 -7.73 -0.21 -8.46
C ILE A 221 -8.05 0.87 -7.43
N LEU A 222 -9.33 1.11 -7.20
CA LEU A 222 -9.82 2.00 -6.17
C LEU A 222 -10.47 1.20 -5.06
N ALA A 223 -9.97 1.36 -3.83
CA ALA A 223 -10.53 0.74 -2.65
C ALA A 223 -11.24 1.77 -1.77
N HIS A 224 -12.43 1.45 -1.29
CA HIS A 224 -13.10 2.18 -0.23
C HIS A 224 -12.98 1.44 1.09
N LEU A 225 -12.51 2.11 2.13
CA LEU A 225 -12.46 1.59 3.49
C LEU A 225 -13.41 2.38 4.37
N LYS A 226 -14.31 1.69 5.08
CA LYS A 226 -15.20 2.28 6.08
C LYS A 226 -15.06 1.57 7.42
N ILE A 227 -14.77 2.33 8.47
CA ILE A 227 -14.79 1.85 9.85
C ILE A 227 -16.20 2.04 10.40
N GLY A 228 -16.80 0.95 10.88
CA GLY A 228 -18.13 0.96 11.48
C GLY A 228 -18.21 1.77 12.78
N GLU A 229 -19.44 2.05 13.20
CA GLU A 229 -19.71 2.80 14.43
C GLU A 229 -19.86 1.90 15.66
N ASP A 230 -20.25 0.64 15.46
CA ASP A 230 -20.52 -0.33 16.51
C ASP A 230 -19.24 -1.09 16.90
N CYS A 231 -18.49 -0.55 17.86
CA CYS A 231 -17.23 -1.15 18.30
C CYS A 231 -17.43 -2.13 19.48
N GLU A 232 -16.76 -3.28 19.41
CA GLU A 232 -16.71 -4.32 20.43
C GLU A 232 -15.54 -4.11 21.41
N TRP A 233 -15.75 -4.47 22.68
CA TRP A 233 -14.79 -4.26 23.78
C TRP A 233 -14.38 -5.53 24.53
N SER A 234 -14.77 -6.71 24.04
CA SER A 234 -14.56 -7.99 24.73
C SER A 234 -13.10 -8.25 25.12
N THR A 235 -12.13 -7.73 24.37
CA THR A 235 -10.69 -7.89 24.62
C THR A 235 -10.03 -6.73 25.36
N GLY A 236 -10.79 -5.75 25.86
CA GLY A 236 -10.27 -4.53 26.50
C GLY A 236 -9.63 -3.50 25.54
N ILE A 237 -9.68 -3.78 24.24
CA ILE A 237 -9.28 -2.89 23.14
C ILE A 237 -10.53 -2.71 22.28
N GLY A 238 -10.91 -1.47 21.98
CA GLY A 238 -12.06 -1.19 21.12
C GLY A 238 -11.78 -1.62 19.67
N ARG A 239 -12.58 -2.56 19.17
CA ARG A 239 -12.50 -3.11 17.81
C ARG A 239 -13.77 -2.77 17.05
N CYS A 240 -13.67 -2.01 15.97
CA CYS A 240 -14.82 -1.68 15.14
C CYS A 240 -14.78 -2.52 13.86
N PRO A 241 -15.93 -2.95 13.30
CA PRO A 241 -15.95 -3.68 12.04
C PRO A 241 -15.45 -2.78 10.91
N VAL A 242 -14.79 -3.37 9.91
CA VAL A 242 -14.23 -2.62 8.78
C VAL A 242 -14.75 -3.21 7.48
N THR A 243 -15.27 -2.36 6.60
CA THR A 243 -15.71 -2.76 5.27
C THR A 243 -14.74 -2.25 4.23
N TRP A 244 -14.21 -3.15 3.40
CA TRP A 244 -13.44 -2.84 2.21
C TRP A 244 -14.28 -3.11 0.96
N ARG A 245 -14.41 -2.13 0.08
CA ARG A 245 -15.00 -2.28 -1.26
C ARG A 245 -13.91 -2.07 -2.29
N ILE A 246 -13.66 -3.06 -3.13
CA ILE A 246 -12.60 -3.03 -4.13
C ILE A 246 -13.21 -2.87 -5.51
N VAL A 247 -12.79 -1.83 -6.23
CA VAL A 247 -13.29 -1.49 -7.55
C VAL A 247 -12.15 -1.48 -8.55
N ALA A 248 -12.17 -2.45 -9.47
CA ALA A 248 -11.24 -2.47 -10.58
C ALA A 248 -11.55 -1.34 -11.57
N LEU A 249 -10.50 -0.74 -12.14
CA LEU A 249 -10.62 0.30 -13.15
C LEU A 249 -10.00 -0.18 -14.48
N PRO A 250 -10.57 0.18 -15.65
CA PRO A 250 -11.85 0.87 -15.82
C PRO A 250 -13.04 0.03 -15.33
N MET A 251 -14.11 0.71 -14.93
CA MET A 251 -15.36 0.02 -14.58
C MET A 251 -16.08 -0.41 -15.85
N ASP A 252 -16.50 -1.67 -15.92
CA ASP A 252 -17.32 -2.18 -17.04
C ASP A 252 -18.67 -1.45 -17.11
N LYS A 253 -19.24 -1.14 -15.94
CA LYS A 253 -20.45 -0.34 -15.79
C LYS A 253 -20.16 0.82 -14.86
N ALA A 254 -20.24 2.04 -15.39
CA ALA A 254 -20.23 3.21 -14.54
C ALA A 254 -21.58 3.34 -13.80
N PRO A 255 -21.59 3.84 -12.54
CA PRO A 255 -22.83 4.09 -11.80
C PRO A 255 -23.74 5.11 -12.51
N TRP A 256 -23.22 5.85 -13.49
CA TRP A 256 -24.00 6.66 -14.41
C TRP A 256 -23.39 6.68 -15.81
N THR A 257 -24.24 6.86 -16.80
CA THR A 257 -23.83 7.06 -18.19
C THR A 257 -23.96 8.55 -18.55
N ARG A 258 -22.84 9.22 -18.81
CA ARG A 258 -22.86 10.60 -19.31
C ARG A 258 -23.43 10.60 -20.73
N GLN A 259 -24.34 11.53 -21.00
CA GLN A 259 -24.88 11.76 -22.34
C GLN A 259 -24.25 13.03 -22.93
N ILE A 260 -23.72 12.94 -24.15
CA ILE A 260 -23.16 14.09 -24.88
C ILE A 260 -23.98 14.36 -26.13
N LYS A 261 -24.07 15.64 -26.48
CA LYS A 261 -24.77 16.10 -27.68
C LYS A 261 -23.76 16.31 -28.80
N ILE A 262 -23.82 15.46 -29.83
CA ILE A 262 -22.97 15.56 -31.03
C ILE A 262 -23.75 16.29 -32.12
N ALA A 263 -23.17 17.33 -32.69
CA ALA A 263 -23.74 18.02 -33.84
C ALA A 263 -23.61 17.13 -35.09
N LEU A 264 -24.68 17.06 -35.90
CA LEU A 264 -24.66 16.33 -37.16
C LEU A 264 -24.30 17.26 -38.31
N ASP A 265 -23.52 16.76 -39.28
CA ASP A 265 -23.00 17.56 -40.41
C ASP A 265 -24.10 18.22 -41.26
N GLU A 266 -25.28 17.61 -41.33
CA GLU A 266 -26.44 18.12 -42.09
C GLU A 266 -27.36 19.05 -41.29
N GLY A 267 -26.95 19.45 -40.09
CA GLY A 267 -27.74 20.26 -39.18
C GLY A 267 -28.60 19.41 -38.23
N GLY A 268 -28.58 19.79 -36.95
CA GLY A 268 -29.21 19.03 -35.87
C GLY A 268 -28.19 18.46 -34.90
N SER A 269 -28.67 17.59 -34.01
CA SER A 269 -27.83 17.03 -32.95
C SER A 269 -28.40 15.72 -32.42
N VAL A 270 -27.54 14.76 -32.15
CA VAL A 270 -27.90 13.50 -31.50
C VAL A 270 -27.29 13.46 -30.11
N VAL A 271 -28.04 12.93 -29.14
CA VAL A 271 -27.54 12.67 -27.80
C VAL A 271 -27.08 11.22 -27.75
N VAL A 272 -25.80 10.98 -27.48
CA VAL A 272 -25.21 9.64 -27.41
C VAL A 272 -24.56 9.41 -26.04
N PRO A 273 -24.51 8.16 -25.56
CA PRO A 273 -23.71 7.83 -24.39
C PRO A 273 -22.23 8.07 -24.71
N ALA A 274 -21.54 8.80 -23.85
CA ALA A 274 -20.09 8.91 -23.86
C ALA A 274 -19.52 7.97 -22.82
N PHE A 275 -18.44 7.25 -23.18
CA PHE A 275 -17.65 6.55 -22.18
C PHE A 275 -17.04 7.60 -21.24
N PRO A 276 -17.24 7.48 -19.92
CA PRO A 276 -16.69 8.43 -18.97
C PRO A 276 -15.17 8.36 -19.01
N THR A 277 -14.52 9.52 -18.92
CA THR A 277 -13.06 9.57 -18.81
C THR A 277 -12.59 8.90 -17.51
N PRO A 278 -11.33 8.49 -17.39
CA PRO A 278 -10.78 7.93 -16.14
C PRO A 278 -11.03 8.81 -14.92
N GLU A 279 -10.87 10.14 -15.05
CA GLU A 279 -11.20 11.10 -14.00
C GLU A 279 -12.68 11.10 -13.67
N GLU A 280 -13.55 11.11 -14.69
CA GLU A 280 -14.99 11.06 -14.46
C GLU A 280 -15.39 9.77 -13.75
N GLN A 281 -14.88 8.60 -14.15
CA GLN A 281 -15.15 7.32 -13.50
C GLN A 281 -14.77 7.31 -12.02
N MET A 282 -13.60 7.83 -11.68
CA MET A 282 -13.15 7.86 -10.28
C MET A 282 -13.88 8.93 -9.46
N TRP A 283 -13.96 10.15 -9.98
CA TRP A 283 -14.68 11.26 -9.33
C TRP A 283 -16.12 10.88 -9.07
N SER A 284 -16.69 10.08 -9.99
CA SER A 284 -18.03 9.55 -9.86
C SER A 284 -18.25 8.89 -8.52
N LEU A 285 -17.43 7.89 -8.34
CA LEU A 285 -17.58 6.93 -7.29
C LEU A 285 -17.23 7.56 -5.95
N MET A 286 -16.25 8.45 -5.95
CA MET A 286 -15.72 9.05 -4.74
C MET A 286 -16.61 10.15 -4.18
N THR A 287 -17.30 10.92 -5.04
CA THR A 287 -18.01 12.15 -4.61
C THR A 287 -19.51 12.01 -4.46
N GLN A 288 -20.15 11.07 -5.14
CA GLN A 288 -21.60 10.93 -5.04
C GLN A 288 -21.98 10.04 -3.86
N SER A 289 -22.78 10.59 -2.95
CA SER A 289 -23.39 9.82 -1.87
C SER A 289 -24.21 8.66 -2.45
N GLY A 290 -24.00 7.45 -1.94
CA GLY A 290 -24.70 6.25 -2.41
C GLY A 290 -24.12 5.62 -3.68
N ALA A 291 -23.08 6.19 -4.30
CA ALA A 291 -22.41 5.55 -5.43
C ALA A 291 -21.83 4.17 -5.05
N GLU A 292 -21.44 4.01 -3.78
CA GLU A 292 -21.01 2.72 -3.22
C GLU A 292 -22.13 1.67 -3.15
N GLU A 293 -23.38 2.10 -2.95
CA GLU A 293 -24.55 1.21 -2.90
C GLU A 293 -25.00 0.81 -4.32
N ALA A 294 -24.70 1.66 -5.30
CA ALA A 294 -24.96 1.42 -6.72
C ALA A 294 -23.95 0.44 -7.36
N LEU A 295 -22.84 0.14 -6.68
CA LEU A 295 -21.96 -0.97 -7.07
C LEU A 295 -22.65 -2.29 -6.69
N GLU A 296 -23.32 -2.92 -7.65
CA GLU A 296 -24.02 -4.19 -7.44
C GLU A 296 -23.06 -5.25 -6.85
N LEU A 297 -23.44 -5.82 -5.70
CA LEU A 297 -22.63 -6.72 -4.86
C LEU A 297 -22.10 -7.98 -5.56
N ASP A 298 -22.63 -8.33 -6.74
CA ASP A 298 -22.27 -9.54 -7.48
C ASP A 298 -21.10 -9.34 -8.48
N GLU A 299 -20.74 -8.09 -8.83
CA GLU A 299 -19.66 -7.78 -9.78
C GLU A 299 -18.37 -7.26 -9.12
N TYR A 300 -18.36 -7.00 -7.80
CA TYR A 300 -17.23 -6.41 -7.08
C TYR A 300 -16.85 -7.19 -5.81
N ASN A 301 -15.54 -7.29 -5.53
CA ASN A 301 -15.05 -7.96 -4.32
C ASN A 301 -15.26 -7.05 -3.10
N VAL A 302 -16.32 -7.32 -2.32
CA VAL A 302 -16.52 -6.71 -1.00
C VAL A 302 -15.93 -7.61 0.08
N ILE A 303 -14.98 -7.08 0.84
CA ILE A 303 -14.37 -7.76 1.97
C ILE A 303 -14.86 -7.09 3.25
N VAL A 304 -15.72 -7.78 4.00
CA VAL A 304 -16.19 -7.32 5.31
C VAL A 304 -15.35 -8.01 6.39
N VAL A 305 -14.79 -7.22 7.30
CA VAL A 305 -14.11 -7.68 8.51
C VAL A 305 -15.05 -7.42 9.68
N GLU A 306 -15.73 -8.47 10.12
CA GLU A 306 -16.66 -8.43 11.25
C GLU A 306 -15.94 -8.59 12.59
N THR A 307 -16.46 -7.95 13.63
CA THR A 307 -16.06 -8.15 15.02
C THR A 307 -16.72 -9.44 15.53
N VAL A 308 -15.93 -10.40 16.01
CA VAL A 308 -16.46 -11.68 16.49
C VAL A 308 -16.57 -11.64 18.01
N GLU A 309 -17.80 -11.73 18.52
CA GLU A 309 -18.08 -11.89 19.95
C GLU A 309 -17.51 -13.23 20.48
N ASP A 310 -16.82 -13.13 21.61
CA ASP A 310 -16.31 -14.21 22.48
C ASP A 310 -15.52 -15.35 21.80
N THR A 311 -14.20 -15.33 22.02
CA THR A 311 -13.23 -16.44 21.89
C THR A 311 -12.98 -17.03 20.50
N LEU A 312 -13.67 -16.57 19.46
CA LEU A 312 -13.46 -17.03 18.09
C LEU A 312 -12.70 -15.98 17.28
N GLN A 313 -11.65 -16.44 16.58
CA GLN A 313 -10.86 -15.61 15.68
C GLN A 313 -11.79 -15.03 14.59
N PRO A 314 -11.58 -13.78 14.16
CA PRO A 314 -12.37 -13.16 13.10
C PRO A 314 -12.49 -14.08 11.87
N THR A 315 -13.71 -14.32 11.40
CA THR A 315 -13.99 -15.14 10.22
C THR A 315 -13.87 -14.29 8.96
N TYR A 316 -12.85 -14.55 8.14
CA TYR A 316 -12.54 -13.77 6.93
C TYR A 316 -13.07 -14.41 5.65
N SER A 317 -13.41 -13.57 4.66
CA SER A 317 -13.82 -13.97 3.30
C SER A 317 -12.68 -13.99 2.26
N THR A 318 -11.41 -13.79 2.62
CA THR A 318 -10.28 -14.06 1.73
C THR A 318 -9.36 -15.11 2.32
N PHE A 319 -9.19 -16.22 1.59
CA PHE A 319 -8.56 -17.44 2.07
C PHE A 319 -7.09 -17.25 2.51
N LEU A 320 -6.37 -16.16 2.15
CA LEU A 320 -4.91 -16.12 2.37
C LEU A 320 -4.19 -14.77 2.69
N GLY A 321 -4.82 -13.58 2.65
CA GLY A 321 -4.08 -12.30 2.67
C GLY A 321 -3.96 -11.60 4.04
N LEU A 322 -4.87 -10.65 4.31
CA LEU A 322 -4.84 -9.80 5.52
C LEU A 322 -4.88 -10.57 6.85
N HIS A 323 -5.56 -11.72 6.91
CA HIS A 323 -5.64 -12.54 8.14
C HIS A 323 -4.34 -13.26 8.47
N ASN A 324 -3.75 -13.95 7.49
CA ASN A 324 -2.45 -14.59 7.66
C ASN A 324 -1.40 -13.56 7.99
N TRP A 325 -1.51 -12.37 7.41
CA TRP A 325 -0.65 -11.25 7.73
C TRP A 325 -0.85 -10.74 9.15
N GLY A 326 -2.07 -10.40 9.57
CA GLY A 326 -2.36 -9.95 10.93
C GLY A 326 -1.95 -10.96 11.99
N SER A 327 -2.18 -12.25 11.71
CA SER A 327 -1.76 -13.37 12.56
C SER A 327 -0.25 -13.56 12.57
N PHE A 328 0.41 -13.46 11.41
CA PHE A 328 1.87 -13.50 11.31
C PHE A 328 2.50 -12.32 12.04
N ARG A 329 2.00 -11.10 11.88
CA ARG A 329 2.45 -9.92 12.63
C ARG A 329 2.20 -10.08 14.11
N ALA A 330 1.04 -10.54 14.53
CA ALA A 330 0.78 -10.83 15.93
C ALA A 330 1.83 -11.80 16.49
N VAL A 331 2.25 -12.81 15.71
CA VAL A 331 3.27 -13.78 16.11
C VAL A 331 4.72 -13.28 15.95
N VAL A 332 5.02 -12.42 14.97
CA VAL A 332 6.40 -11.98 14.65
C VAL A 332 6.74 -10.64 15.29
N ASP A 333 5.77 -9.74 15.37
CA ASP A 333 5.89 -8.45 16.04
C ASP A 333 5.63 -8.57 17.54
N ASN A 334 4.80 -9.53 17.99
CA ASN A 334 4.52 -9.75 19.42
C ASN A 334 4.24 -11.24 19.78
N PRO A 335 5.20 -12.17 19.57
CA PRO A 335 5.02 -13.62 19.76
C PRO A 335 4.43 -14.05 21.10
N TYR A 336 4.53 -13.22 22.13
CA TYR A 336 4.09 -13.53 23.48
C TYR A 336 2.85 -12.74 23.94
N GLY A 337 2.26 -11.90 23.07
CA GLY A 337 1.14 -11.04 23.42
C GLY A 337 1.44 -10.11 24.60
N ALA A 338 2.72 -9.85 24.85
CA ALA A 338 3.20 -9.08 26.00
C ALA A 338 3.38 -7.62 25.58
N PRO A 339 3.31 -6.65 26.51
CA PRO A 339 3.80 -5.31 26.24
C PRO A 339 5.30 -5.41 25.88
N GLU A 340 5.63 -4.96 24.67
CA GLU A 340 6.92 -5.14 23.96
C GLU A 340 8.13 -5.23 24.90
N TRP A 341 8.70 -6.42 25.03
CA TRP A 341 9.84 -6.64 25.91
C TRP A 341 11.08 -5.94 25.34
N PRO A 342 11.86 -5.17 26.13
CA PRO A 342 12.97 -4.38 25.58
C PRO A 342 14.03 -5.17 24.82
N LYS A 343 14.24 -6.44 25.20
CA LYS A 343 15.20 -7.31 24.52
C LYS A 343 14.65 -7.88 23.22
N GLU A 344 13.34 -7.92 23.04
CA GLU A 344 12.68 -8.53 21.89
C GLU A 344 12.92 -7.72 20.62
N LEU A 345 12.87 -6.39 20.67
CA LEU A 345 13.19 -5.51 19.54
C LEU A 345 14.65 -5.63 19.11
N LEU A 346 15.57 -5.70 20.07
CA LEU A 346 16.99 -5.86 19.79
C LEU A 346 17.26 -7.25 19.19
N VAL A 347 16.72 -8.31 19.80
CA VAL A 347 16.82 -9.70 19.32
C VAL A 347 16.20 -9.83 17.92
N LYS A 348 15.04 -9.21 17.68
CA LYS A 348 14.39 -9.15 16.39
C LYS A 348 15.28 -8.47 15.36
N CYS A 349 15.83 -7.30 15.67
CA CYS A 349 16.75 -6.61 14.75
C CYS A 349 17.97 -7.48 14.42
N TYR A 350 18.59 -8.13 15.42
CA TYR A 350 19.73 -9.02 15.16
C TYR A 350 19.35 -10.25 14.35
N PHE A 351 18.16 -10.82 14.57
CA PHE A 351 17.65 -11.94 13.81
C PHE A 351 17.35 -11.55 12.35
N GLU A 352 16.70 -10.40 12.14
CA GLU A 352 16.44 -9.84 10.82
C GLU A 352 17.75 -9.52 10.10
N ARG A 353 18.72 -8.92 10.79
CA ARG A 353 20.06 -8.67 10.24
C ARG A 353 20.79 -9.97 9.89
N TRP A 354 20.67 -11.01 10.71
CA TRP A 354 21.25 -12.32 10.40
C TRP A 354 20.59 -12.94 9.17
N LEU A 355 19.26 -12.87 9.08
CA LEU A 355 18.51 -13.27 7.88
C LEU A 355 18.95 -12.47 6.67
N ASP A 356 19.16 -11.16 6.81
CA ASP A 356 19.67 -10.33 5.72
C ASP A 356 21.04 -10.84 5.23
N LEU A 357 21.98 -11.06 6.14
CA LEU A 357 23.31 -11.54 5.77
C LEU A 357 23.26 -12.93 5.12
N ALA A 358 22.44 -13.84 5.66
CA ALA A 358 22.26 -15.17 5.09
C ALA A 358 21.62 -15.09 3.70
N LEU A 359 20.55 -14.30 3.55
CA LEU A 359 19.78 -14.21 2.33
C LEU A 359 20.50 -13.45 1.21
N GLN A 360 21.46 -12.58 1.54
CA GLN A 360 22.20 -11.76 0.58
C GLN A 360 22.92 -12.61 -0.47
N TRP A 361 23.28 -13.85 -0.11
CA TRP A 361 23.93 -14.77 -1.03
C TRP A 361 23.06 -15.14 -2.24
N TRP A 362 21.74 -15.08 -2.11
CA TRP A 362 20.79 -15.38 -3.20
C TRP A 362 20.27 -14.16 -3.96
N ASP A 363 20.66 -12.94 -3.58
CA ASP A 363 20.12 -11.70 -4.16
C ASP A 363 20.85 -11.21 -5.42
N GLY A 364 21.97 -11.80 -5.81
CA GLY A 364 22.74 -11.35 -6.97
C GLY A 364 23.47 -10.03 -6.70
N GLN A 365 23.56 -9.12 -7.68
CA GLN A 365 24.37 -7.90 -7.53
C GLN A 365 23.95 -7.03 -6.33
N PRO A 366 24.92 -6.45 -5.59
CA PRO A 366 24.72 -5.84 -4.26
C PRO A 366 23.99 -4.50 -4.24
N VAL A 367 23.43 -4.05 -5.36
CA VAL A 367 23.00 -2.64 -5.53
C VAL A 367 21.69 -2.33 -4.79
N VAL A 368 20.94 -3.34 -4.35
CA VAL A 368 19.57 -3.16 -3.84
C VAL A 368 19.45 -3.36 -2.33
N VAL A 369 20.36 -4.10 -1.69
CA VAL A 369 20.14 -4.62 -0.33
C VAL A 369 21.37 -4.52 0.57
N TYR A 370 21.26 -3.72 1.64
CA TYR A 370 22.25 -3.61 2.71
C TYR A 370 21.67 -4.20 4.00
N PRO A 371 22.45 -4.97 4.79
CA PRO A 371 21.96 -5.50 6.06
C PRO A 371 21.53 -4.38 7.01
N ARG A 372 20.41 -4.56 7.71
CA ARG A 372 19.92 -3.58 8.71
C ARG A 372 20.99 -3.28 9.75
N SER A 373 21.14 -2.01 10.12
CA SER A 373 21.90 -1.62 11.31
C SER A 373 20.99 -1.75 12.53
N CYS A 374 21.50 -2.38 13.59
CA CYS A 374 20.84 -2.39 14.90
C CYS A 374 21.42 -1.31 15.84
N GLU A 375 22.35 -0.50 15.33
CA GLU A 375 22.90 0.64 16.06
C GLU A 375 21.83 1.74 16.16
N GLY A 376 21.59 2.26 17.36
CA GLY A 376 20.60 3.32 17.59
C GLY A 376 19.15 2.84 17.77
N VAL A 377 18.85 1.54 17.66
CA VAL A 377 17.48 1.01 17.86
C VAL A 377 16.95 1.32 19.27
N GLU A 378 17.80 1.24 20.29
CA GLU A 378 17.42 1.60 21.67
C GLU A 378 17.20 3.12 21.81
N GLU A 379 18.03 3.94 21.17
CA GLU A 379 17.91 5.41 21.20
C GLU A 379 16.65 5.91 20.47
N GLU A 380 16.35 5.36 19.30
CA GLU A 380 15.13 5.67 18.54
C GLU A 380 13.87 5.26 19.31
N ARG A 381 13.91 4.12 20.01
CA ARG A 381 12.80 3.71 20.89
C ARG A 381 12.61 4.70 22.03
N GLU A 382 13.68 5.10 22.70
CA GLU A 382 13.59 6.10 23.76
C GLU A 382 13.01 7.42 23.24
N GLN A 383 13.42 7.84 22.06
CA GLN A 383 12.90 9.05 21.44
C GLN A 383 11.41 8.93 21.09
N ASN A 384 10.98 7.80 20.52
CA ASN A 384 9.57 7.53 20.24
C ASN A 384 8.73 7.45 21.51
N ARG A 385 9.26 6.85 22.58
CA ARG A 385 8.59 6.81 23.89
C ARG A 385 8.43 8.22 24.44
N ARG A 386 9.48 9.04 24.40
CA ARG A 386 9.43 10.44 24.83
C ARG A 386 8.42 11.25 24.00
N MET A 387 8.34 11.01 22.69
CA MET A 387 7.35 11.66 21.84
C MET A 387 5.92 11.21 22.17
N GLN A 388 5.68 9.92 22.38
CA GLN A 388 4.37 9.41 22.79
C GLN A 388 3.97 9.93 24.17
N ASP A 389 4.89 9.91 25.14
CA ASP A 389 4.68 10.46 26.48
C ASP A 389 4.33 11.96 26.39
N ALA A 390 5.04 12.71 25.55
CA ALA A 390 4.75 14.13 25.31
C ALA A 390 3.39 14.36 24.62
N LEU A 391 3.00 13.48 23.67
CA LEU A 391 1.71 13.54 23.00
C LEU A 391 0.57 13.24 23.96
N LEU A 392 0.72 12.20 24.79
CA LEU A 392 -0.21 11.84 25.84
C LEU A 392 -0.35 12.97 26.86
N GLN A 393 0.76 13.56 27.28
CA GLN A 393 0.76 14.70 28.18
C GLN A 393 0.08 15.92 27.56
N ALA A 394 0.35 16.23 26.29
CA ALA A 394 -0.34 17.29 25.56
C ALA A 394 -1.85 17.02 25.43
N THR A 395 -2.28 15.78 25.25
CA THR A 395 -3.71 15.42 25.24
C THR A 395 -4.38 15.55 26.61
N MET A 396 -3.68 15.17 27.69
CA MET A 396 -4.19 15.37 29.06
C MET A 396 -4.28 16.86 29.42
N ASP A 397 -3.28 17.65 29.04
CA ASP A 397 -3.23 19.09 29.28
C ASP A 397 -4.28 19.85 28.44
N ALA A 398 -4.69 19.30 27.30
CA ALA A 398 -5.75 19.84 26.45
C ALA A 398 -7.17 19.63 27.01
N GLY A 399 -7.34 18.89 28.11
CA GLY A 399 -8.60 18.80 28.85
C GLY A 399 -9.75 18.13 28.09
N PHE A 400 -9.45 17.12 27.26
CA PHE A 400 -10.46 16.23 26.65
C PHE A 400 -10.73 15.00 27.51
#